data_AF-A0A8X6L763-F1
#
_entry.id   AF-A0A8X6L763-F1
#
_cell.length_a   1.000
_cell.length_b   1.000
_cell.length_c   1.000
_cell.angle_alpha   90.00
_cell.angle_beta   90.00
_cell.angle_gamma   90.00
#
_symmetry.space_group_name_H-M   'P 1'
#
loop_
_entity.id
_entity.type
_entity.pdbx_description
1 polymer ?
#
loop_
_entity_poly.entity_id
_entity_poly.type
_entity_poly.pdbx_seq_one_letter_code
_entity_poly.pdbx_strand_id
1 'polypeptide(L)'
;MFCIIYYSYPTIISIAATTPENITRPSITICNDNYINRTYFCMEYPDLCETPENLENYCQQKPFVCEGNTSDLLFAKMDISSDSSQKNFSDAVRNIQLAHNMSQNAESLFGWNVQSHKSKLKKTFIFNPTLRIYNLCYSSNFHLNDSEEAETHKIKSAFGEKMDFFLVYLPDKESAFLENPARVFFSVHSPFVLDNFVLYKNEMKPGHHYKIYIRLEEEHLLPYPYFTDCTDYNTIWKKNNRKGPRSQQACKMECWRSYEELCSECDGGFGLLKKPEICSGGMRLLRKIPLLEM
;
A
#
# COMPACT_ATOMS: atom_id res chain seq x y z
N MET A 1 25.14 18.95 -34.52
CA MET A 1 23.67 19.10 -34.68
C MET A 1 22.93 19.25 -33.34
N PHE A 2 23.38 18.60 -32.25
CA PHE A 2 22.82 18.76 -30.89
C PHE A 2 22.78 20.21 -30.38
N CYS A 3 23.87 20.97 -30.54
CA CYS A 3 23.92 22.37 -30.07
C CYS A 3 22.91 23.28 -30.78
N ILE A 4 22.58 23.04 -32.05
CA ILE A 4 21.63 23.88 -32.80
C ILE A 4 20.23 23.73 -32.20
N ILE A 5 19.76 22.50 -31.98
CA ILE A 5 18.43 22.25 -31.39
C ILE A 5 18.37 22.80 -29.95
N TYR A 6 19.42 22.60 -29.15
CA TYR A 6 19.46 23.09 -27.77
C TYR A 6 19.38 24.63 -27.67
N TYR A 7 20.10 25.35 -28.54
CA TYR A 7 20.04 26.82 -28.57
C TYR A 7 18.82 27.37 -29.32
N SER A 8 18.14 26.57 -30.16
CA SER A 8 16.91 26.99 -30.83
C SER A 8 15.68 26.98 -29.93
N TYR A 9 15.69 26.25 -28.81
CA TYR A 9 14.52 26.08 -27.93
C TYR A 9 14.88 26.25 -26.44
N PRO A 10 15.16 27.49 -25.97
CA PRO A 10 15.41 27.74 -24.55
C PRO A 10 14.18 27.35 -23.71
N THR A 11 14.37 26.46 -22.73
CA THR A 11 13.33 26.11 -21.76
C THR A 11 13.26 27.17 -20.67
N ILE A 12 12.16 27.93 -20.65
CA ILE A 12 11.86 28.87 -19.57
C ILE A 12 10.96 28.15 -18.57
N ILE A 13 11.39 28.04 -17.31
CA ILE A 13 10.55 27.54 -16.23
C ILE A 13 9.67 28.71 -15.76
N SER A 14 8.36 28.56 -15.90
CA SER A 14 7.37 29.50 -15.35
C SER A 14 6.70 28.85 -14.14
N ILE A 15 6.84 29.47 -12.97
CA ILE A 15 6.14 29.03 -11.75
C ILE A 15 4.89 29.90 -11.61
N ALA A 16 3.73 29.28 -11.71
CA ALA A 16 2.45 29.93 -11.48
C ALA A 16 1.77 29.33 -10.24
N ALA A 17 1.38 30.18 -9.31
CA ALA A 17 0.48 29.80 -8.22
C ALA A 17 -0.96 30.12 -8.65
N THR A 18 -1.75 29.08 -8.92
CA THR A 18 -3.16 29.22 -9.29
C THR A 18 -4.03 28.46 -8.29
N THR A 19 -5.29 28.88 -8.16
CA THR A 19 -6.31 28.13 -7.41
C THR A 19 -7.27 27.52 -8.43
N PRO A 20 -7.01 26.28 -8.90
CA PRO A 20 -7.88 25.64 -9.87
C PRO A 20 -9.29 25.44 -9.31
N GLU A 21 -10.31 25.56 -10.15
CA GLU A 21 -11.70 25.34 -9.72
C GLU A 21 -11.93 23.87 -9.32
N ASN A 22 -11.32 22.94 -10.04
CA ASN A 22 -11.38 21.51 -9.77
C ASN A 22 -9.98 20.92 -9.73
N ILE A 23 -9.75 20.02 -8.79
CA ILE A 23 -8.53 19.22 -8.71
C ILE A 23 -8.87 17.74 -8.75
N THR A 24 -7.97 16.92 -9.28
CA THR A 24 -8.03 15.49 -9.04
C THR A 24 -7.77 15.24 -7.56
N ARG A 25 -8.72 14.59 -6.88
CA ARG A 25 -8.58 14.25 -5.48
C ARG A 25 -7.42 13.26 -5.34
N PRO A 26 -6.52 13.42 -4.36
CA PRO A 26 -5.45 12.44 -4.16
C PRO A 26 -6.02 11.09 -3.70
N SER A 27 -5.22 10.05 -3.85
CA SER A 27 -5.47 8.79 -3.15
C SER A 27 -4.82 8.85 -1.77
N ILE A 28 -5.55 8.34 -0.78
CA ILE A 28 -5.09 8.23 0.61
C ILE A 28 -5.04 6.75 0.94
N THR A 29 -3.86 6.25 1.24
CA THR A 29 -3.64 4.85 1.60
C THR A 29 -3.27 4.75 3.06
N ILE A 30 -3.96 3.87 3.77
CA ILE A 30 -3.78 3.62 5.21
C ILE A 30 -3.47 2.13 5.38
N CYS A 31 -2.35 1.83 6.01
CA CYS A 31 -1.92 0.47 6.33
C CYS A 31 -1.91 0.27 7.84
N ASN A 32 -2.40 -0.87 8.30
CA ASN A 32 -2.11 -1.36 9.63
C ASN A 32 -0.88 -2.27 9.52
N ASP A 33 0.17 -1.99 10.29
CA ASP A 33 1.40 -2.80 10.30
C ASP A 33 1.25 -4.10 11.11
N ASN A 34 0.14 -4.22 11.82
CA ASN A 34 -0.19 -5.32 12.70
C ASN A 34 -1.62 -5.80 12.45
N TYR A 35 -1.86 -6.22 11.20
CA TYR A 35 -3.16 -6.67 10.72
C TYR A 35 -3.46 -8.14 11.06
N ILE A 36 -2.49 -8.87 11.59
CA ILE A 36 -2.64 -10.29 11.90
C ILE A 36 -3.33 -10.41 13.26
N ASN A 37 -4.49 -11.07 13.27
CA ASN A 37 -5.16 -11.44 14.51
C ASN A 37 -4.35 -12.54 15.20
N ARG A 38 -3.81 -12.24 16.38
CA ARG A 38 -3.00 -13.14 17.22
C ARG A 38 -3.68 -14.46 17.51
N THR A 39 -4.92 -14.39 18.02
CA THR A 39 -5.68 -15.56 18.44
C THR A 39 -5.84 -16.53 17.28
N TYR A 40 -6.21 -15.99 16.12
CA TYR A 40 -6.33 -16.76 14.89
C TYR A 40 -4.98 -17.33 14.41
N PHE A 41 -3.94 -16.48 14.37
CA PHE A 41 -2.62 -16.89 13.92
C PHE A 41 -2.08 -18.05 14.75
N CYS A 42 -2.15 -17.97 16.07
CA CYS A 42 -1.65 -19.01 16.96
C CYS A 42 -2.53 -20.26 17.03
N MET A 43 -3.81 -20.16 16.66
CA MET A 43 -4.68 -21.32 16.48
C MET A 43 -4.27 -22.14 15.25
N GLU A 44 -3.95 -21.47 14.14
CA GLU A 44 -3.54 -22.13 12.89
C GLU A 44 -2.05 -22.54 12.88
N TYR A 45 -1.18 -21.74 13.50
CA TYR A 45 0.26 -21.94 13.52
C TYR A 45 0.81 -21.95 14.96
N PRO A 46 0.39 -22.91 15.81
CA PRO A 46 0.80 -22.95 17.22
C PRO A 46 2.32 -23.07 17.39
N ASP A 47 3.00 -23.78 16.49
CA ASP A 47 4.47 -23.94 16.52
C ASP A 47 5.22 -22.62 16.31
N LEU A 48 4.59 -21.65 15.66
CA LEU A 48 5.13 -20.30 15.41
C LEU A 48 4.74 -19.31 16.50
N CYS A 49 4.16 -19.77 17.61
CA CYS A 49 3.80 -18.93 18.73
C CYS A 49 4.50 -19.31 20.04
N GLU A 50 4.66 -18.32 20.90
CA GLU A 50 5.26 -18.45 22.23
C GLU A 50 4.54 -17.60 23.27
N THR A 51 4.73 -17.98 24.53
CA THR A 51 4.34 -17.14 25.67
C THR A 51 5.47 -16.16 25.98
N PRO A 52 5.18 -14.94 26.46
CA PRO A 52 6.21 -14.01 26.89
C PRO A 52 7.04 -14.62 28.03
N GLU A 53 8.38 -14.51 27.96
CA GLU A 53 9.29 -15.08 28.97
C GLU A 53 8.94 -14.63 30.40
N ASN A 54 8.51 -13.38 30.55
CA ASN A 54 8.05 -12.81 31.81
C ASN A 54 6.65 -12.21 31.64
N LEU A 55 5.63 -13.06 31.73
CA LEU A 55 4.23 -12.69 31.59
C LEU A 55 3.80 -11.60 32.60
N GLU A 56 4.29 -11.67 33.84
CA GLU A 56 3.94 -10.69 34.88
C GLU A 56 4.45 -9.29 34.51
N ASN A 57 5.74 -9.15 34.18
CA ASN A 57 6.33 -7.88 33.74
C ASN A 57 5.65 -7.39 32.45
N TYR A 58 5.36 -8.28 31.51
CA TYR A 58 4.65 -7.92 30.29
C TYR A 58 3.27 -7.34 30.59
N CYS A 59 2.49 -7.97 31.45
CA CYS A 59 1.16 -7.51 31.83
C CYS A 59 1.20 -6.22 32.67
N GLN A 60 2.27 -5.97 33.44
CA GLN A 60 2.46 -4.68 34.10
C GLN A 60 2.67 -3.54 33.08
N GLN A 61 3.41 -3.80 32.00
CA GLN A 61 3.67 -2.82 30.94
C GLN A 61 2.46 -2.64 29.99
N LYS A 62 1.70 -3.72 29.75
CA LYS A 62 0.57 -3.74 28.82
C LYS A 62 -0.68 -4.37 29.45
N PRO A 63 -1.26 -3.74 30.50
CA PRO A 63 -2.35 -4.31 31.27
C PRO A 63 -3.59 -4.60 30.43
N PHE A 64 -3.86 -3.77 29.42
CA PHE A 64 -5.01 -3.93 28.51
C PHE A 64 -4.96 -5.22 27.68
N VAL A 65 -3.77 -5.75 27.37
CA VAL A 65 -3.61 -7.01 26.63
C VAL A 65 -3.90 -8.21 27.51
N CYS A 66 -3.61 -8.08 28.82
CA CYS A 66 -3.76 -9.13 29.82
C CYS A 66 -5.10 -9.09 30.57
N GLU A 67 -6.09 -8.35 30.07
CA GLU A 67 -7.43 -8.36 30.66
C GLU A 67 -8.09 -9.74 30.47
N GLY A 68 -8.23 -10.51 31.56
CA GLY A 68 -8.89 -11.81 31.56
C GLY A 68 -7.95 -12.97 31.90
N ASN A 69 -8.18 -14.14 31.30
CA ASN A 69 -7.32 -15.30 31.49
C ASN A 69 -6.05 -15.16 30.63
N THR A 70 -4.90 -15.02 31.28
CA THR A 70 -3.60 -14.84 30.62
C THR A 70 -2.90 -16.16 30.30
N SER A 71 -3.44 -17.30 30.75
CA SER A 71 -2.80 -18.62 30.62
C SER A 71 -2.66 -19.06 29.16
N ASP A 72 -3.54 -18.58 28.28
CA ASP A 72 -3.59 -18.93 26.85
C ASP A 72 -2.98 -17.83 25.97
N LEU A 73 -2.25 -16.87 26.56
CA LEU A 73 -1.74 -15.71 25.86
C LEU A 73 -0.49 -16.07 25.02
N LEU A 74 -0.71 -16.38 23.75
CA LEU A 74 0.32 -16.74 22.77
C LEU A 74 0.56 -15.61 21.78
N PHE A 75 1.81 -15.33 21.43
CA PHE A 75 2.22 -14.34 20.42
C PHE A 75 3.07 -14.98 19.34
N ALA A 76 3.11 -14.37 18.16
CA ALA A 76 4.00 -14.81 17.09
C ALA A 76 5.47 -14.63 17.48
N LYS A 77 6.28 -15.69 17.28
CA LYS A 77 7.73 -15.68 17.48
C LYS A 77 8.37 -14.70 16.48
N MET A 78 8.93 -13.60 16.97
CA MET A 78 9.67 -12.63 16.14
C MET A 78 11.18 -12.86 16.09
N ASP A 79 11.71 -13.86 16.80
CA ASP A 79 13.13 -14.20 16.74
C ASP A 79 13.46 -14.86 15.39
N ILE A 80 13.63 -14.00 14.39
CA ILE A 80 14.02 -14.32 13.01
C ILE A 80 15.56 -14.33 12.93
N SER A 81 16.23 -15.03 13.83
CA SER A 81 17.69 -15.16 13.80
C SER A 81 18.18 -16.11 12.70
N SER A 82 17.29 -16.91 12.09
CA SER A 82 17.62 -17.83 11.00
C SER A 82 16.75 -17.67 9.75
N ASP A 83 17.35 -17.79 8.56
CA ASP A 83 16.67 -17.69 7.25
C ASP A 83 15.49 -18.68 7.11
N SER A 84 15.58 -19.87 7.73
CA SER A 84 14.52 -20.90 7.68
C SER A 84 13.31 -20.51 8.53
N SER A 85 13.52 -19.98 9.73
CA SER A 85 12.45 -19.46 10.59
C SER A 85 11.71 -18.28 9.93
N GLN A 86 12.46 -17.39 9.26
CA GLN A 86 11.88 -16.28 8.50
C GLN A 86 10.96 -16.76 7.40
N LYS A 87 11.39 -17.80 6.67
CA LYS A 87 10.63 -18.34 5.55
C LYS A 87 9.32 -18.96 6.03
N ASN A 88 9.37 -19.81 7.05
CA ASN A 88 8.16 -20.44 7.60
C ASN A 88 7.17 -19.40 8.13
N PHE A 89 7.68 -18.38 8.84
CA PHE A 89 6.85 -17.27 9.32
C PHE A 89 6.22 -16.47 8.17
N SER A 90 7.03 -16.05 7.20
CA SER A 90 6.55 -15.31 6.03
C SER A 90 5.52 -16.11 5.23
N ASP A 91 5.73 -17.41 5.06
CA ASP A 91 4.80 -18.30 4.37
C ASP A 91 3.49 -18.45 5.17
N ALA A 92 3.56 -18.56 6.51
CA ALA A 92 2.37 -18.60 7.38
C ALA A 92 1.56 -17.30 7.32
N VAL A 93 2.22 -16.14 7.47
CA VAL A 93 1.57 -14.83 7.33
C VAL A 93 0.90 -14.71 5.97
N ARG A 94 1.62 -15.07 4.91
CA ARG A 94 1.11 -15.00 3.54
C ARG A 94 -0.07 -15.93 3.33
N ASN A 95 -0.02 -17.16 3.86
CA ASN A 95 -1.13 -18.09 3.80
C ASN A 95 -2.36 -17.53 4.53
N ILE A 96 -2.20 -16.88 5.69
CA ILE A 96 -3.31 -16.20 6.36
C ILE A 96 -3.89 -15.09 5.49
N GLN A 97 -3.05 -14.30 4.82
CA GLN A 97 -3.50 -13.24 3.93
C GLN A 97 -4.27 -13.74 2.70
N LEU A 98 -3.90 -14.91 2.19
CA LEU A 98 -4.49 -15.52 1.00
C LEU A 98 -5.74 -16.35 1.35
N ALA A 99 -5.66 -17.19 2.38
CA ALA A 99 -6.70 -18.12 2.80
C ALA A 99 -7.87 -17.42 3.48
N HIS A 100 -7.60 -16.42 4.32
CA HIS A 100 -8.64 -15.52 4.79
C HIS A 100 -8.74 -14.42 3.78
N ASN A 101 -9.77 -14.50 2.95
CA ASN A 101 -10.22 -13.45 2.03
C ASN A 101 -10.28 -12.07 2.72
N MET A 102 -9.13 -11.43 2.97
CA MET A 102 -8.97 -10.13 3.59
C MET A 102 -9.26 -10.06 5.13
N SER A 103 -8.43 -10.67 5.99
CA SER A 103 -8.65 -10.91 7.45
C SER A 103 -8.86 -9.70 8.38
N GLN A 104 -8.92 -8.47 7.86
CA GLN A 104 -9.73 -7.42 8.46
C GLN A 104 -10.69 -6.91 7.38
N ASN A 105 -12.00 -6.98 7.61
CA ASN A 105 -12.91 -6.20 6.78
C ASN A 105 -12.59 -4.73 7.03
N ALA A 106 -12.68 -3.89 6.00
CA ALA A 106 -12.48 -2.44 6.16
C ALA A 106 -13.33 -1.89 7.32
N GLU A 107 -14.47 -2.53 7.60
CA GLU A 107 -15.37 -2.24 8.72
C GLU A 107 -14.78 -2.44 10.12
N SER A 108 -13.78 -3.33 10.26
CA SER A 108 -13.08 -3.55 11.54
C SER A 108 -11.97 -2.54 11.77
N LEU A 109 -11.33 -2.05 10.70
CA LEU A 109 -10.27 -1.05 10.77
C LEU A 109 -10.82 0.39 10.75
N PHE A 110 -11.97 0.63 10.12
CA PHE A 110 -12.57 1.96 9.98
C PHE A 110 -13.92 2.05 10.68
N GLY A 111 -14.10 3.11 11.47
CA GLY A 111 -15.35 3.37 12.20
C GLY A 111 -16.60 3.39 11.34
N TRP A 112 -17.72 3.00 11.96
CA TRP A 112 -19.02 2.89 11.31
C TRP A 112 -19.54 4.17 10.64
N ASN A 113 -18.99 5.35 10.96
CA ASN A 113 -19.34 6.63 10.34
C ASN A 113 -18.61 6.96 9.02
N VAL A 114 -17.83 6.04 8.46
CA VAL A 114 -17.27 6.17 7.08
C VAL A 114 -18.33 5.83 6.02
N GLN A 115 -19.61 6.13 6.28
CA GLN A 115 -20.73 5.68 5.44
C GLN A 115 -20.77 6.37 4.06
N SER A 116 -20.09 7.51 3.88
CA SER A 116 -19.90 8.15 2.57
C SER A 116 -18.75 7.54 1.73
N HIS A 117 -17.86 6.74 2.32
CA HIS A 117 -16.66 6.23 1.64
C HIS A 117 -16.45 4.71 1.73
N LYS A 118 -17.24 3.98 2.54
CA LYS A 118 -17.11 2.52 2.70
C LYS A 118 -17.17 1.75 1.37
N SER A 119 -17.91 2.22 0.37
CA SER A 119 -17.99 1.60 -0.96
C SER A 119 -16.80 1.93 -1.90
N LYS A 120 -15.83 2.76 -1.47
CA LYS A 120 -14.75 3.29 -2.31
C LYS A 120 -13.34 2.94 -1.84
N LEU A 121 -13.19 2.31 -0.67
CA LEU A 121 -11.89 1.86 -0.20
C LEU A 121 -11.50 0.57 -0.92
N LYS A 122 -10.35 0.60 -1.59
CA LYS A 122 -9.76 -0.58 -2.24
C LYS A 122 -8.70 -1.18 -1.38
N LYS A 123 -8.66 -2.51 -1.32
CA LYS A 123 -7.57 -3.21 -0.65
C LYS A 123 -6.33 -3.14 -1.54
N THR A 124 -5.24 -2.70 -0.96
CA THR A 124 -3.94 -2.59 -1.59
C THR A 124 -2.92 -3.32 -0.75
N PHE A 125 -1.86 -3.81 -1.39
CA PHE A 125 -0.81 -4.57 -0.73
C PHE A 125 0.52 -3.85 -0.93
N ILE A 126 1.20 -3.57 0.17
CA ILE A 126 2.48 -2.86 0.14
C ILE A 126 3.55 -3.75 0.72
N PHE A 127 4.58 -4.04 -0.07
CA PHE A 127 5.68 -4.90 0.35
C PHE A 127 6.46 -4.26 1.50
N ASN A 128 6.57 -4.97 2.62
CA ASN A 128 7.43 -4.65 3.75
C ASN A 128 8.76 -5.39 3.60
N PRO A 129 9.85 -4.72 3.20
CA PRO A 129 11.12 -5.39 2.94
C PRO A 129 11.80 -5.92 4.20
N THR A 130 11.50 -5.33 5.37
CA THR A 130 12.06 -5.76 6.66
C THR A 130 11.53 -7.13 7.05
N LEU A 131 10.22 -7.33 6.92
CA LEU A 131 9.55 -8.57 7.28
C LEU A 131 9.41 -9.55 6.11
N ARG A 132 9.68 -9.09 4.87
CA ARG A 132 9.44 -9.81 3.61
C ARG A 132 7.98 -10.26 3.43
N ILE A 133 7.05 -9.54 4.04
CA ILE A 133 5.60 -9.76 3.92
C ILE A 133 4.95 -8.58 3.20
N TYR A 134 3.73 -8.76 2.73
CA TYR A 134 2.91 -7.65 2.24
C TYR A 134 2.08 -7.09 3.39
N ASN A 135 2.04 -5.79 3.60
CA ASN A 135 1.09 -5.18 4.52
C ASN A 135 -0.25 -5.00 3.81
N LEU A 136 -1.34 -5.35 4.50
CA LEU A 136 -2.69 -5.06 4.04
C LEU A 136 -3.01 -3.59 4.29
N CYS A 137 -3.39 -2.90 3.22
CA CYS A 137 -3.69 -1.48 3.22
C CYS A 137 -5.05 -1.21 2.57
N TYR A 138 -5.59 -0.03 2.83
CA TYR A 138 -6.83 0.45 2.23
C TYR A 138 -6.60 1.82 1.63
N SER A 139 -6.93 1.94 0.35
CA SER A 139 -6.72 3.15 -0.43
C SER A 139 -8.06 3.74 -0.86
N SER A 140 -8.30 5.01 -0.55
CA SER A 140 -9.42 5.77 -1.12
C SER A 140 -9.02 6.34 -2.48
N ASN A 141 -9.97 6.43 -3.42
CA ASN A 141 -9.78 7.06 -4.73
C ASN A 141 -8.52 6.54 -5.48
N PHE A 142 -8.27 5.24 -5.39
CA PHE A 142 -7.12 4.60 -6.03
C PHE A 142 -7.54 3.95 -7.35
N HIS A 143 -6.89 4.31 -8.46
CA HIS A 143 -7.30 3.96 -9.82
C HIS A 143 -6.11 3.48 -10.67
N LEU A 144 -5.36 2.50 -10.17
CA LEU A 144 -4.19 2.00 -10.87
C LEU A 144 -4.53 1.30 -12.20
N ASN A 145 -5.54 0.42 -12.18
CA ASN A 145 -5.95 -0.40 -13.34
C ASN A 145 -7.46 -0.28 -13.63
N ASP A 146 -8.06 0.81 -13.16
CA ASP A 146 -9.49 1.04 -13.27
C ASP A 146 -9.87 1.61 -14.64
N SER A 147 -11.06 1.22 -15.11
CA SER A 147 -11.73 1.89 -16.23
C SER A 147 -12.46 3.18 -15.80
N GLU A 148 -12.56 3.42 -14.49
CA GLU A 148 -13.17 4.60 -13.91
C GLU A 148 -12.18 5.77 -13.85
N GLU A 149 -12.73 6.98 -13.94
CA GLU A 149 -11.95 8.20 -13.70
C GLU A 149 -11.77 8.41 -12.19
N ALA A 150 -10.62 8.97 -11.82
CA ALA A 150 -10.40 9.39 -10.44
C ALA A 150 -11.39 10.50 -10.05
N GLU A 151 -11.79 10.49 -8.78
CA GLU A 151 -12.66 11.52 -8.24
C GLU A 151 -12.00 12.89 -8.32
N THR A 152 -12.82 13.91 -8.55
CA THR A 152 -12.40 15.31 -8.54
C THR A 152 -13.05 16.03 -7.38
N HIS A 153 -12.34 17.02 -6.84
CA HIS A 153 -12.84 17.90 -5.79
C HIS A 153 -12.91 19.32 -6.31
N LYS A 154 -14.08 19.95 -6.16
CA LYS A 154 -14.28 21.36 -6.49
C LYS A 154 -13.81 22.22 -5.33
N ILE A 155 -12.79 23.05 -5.54
CA ILE A 155 -12.25 23.93 -4.50
C ILE A 155 -13.20 25.10 -4.30
N LYS A 156 -13.83 25.17 -3.12
CA LYS A 156 -14.73 26.28 -2.76
C LYS A 156 -14.03 27.45 -2.08
N SER A 157 -12.83 27.23 -1.54
CA SER A 157 -12.10 28.20 -0.73
C SER A 157 -10.60 28.07 -0.93
N ALA A 158 -9.91 29.21 -1.09
CA ALA A 158 -8.46 29.28 -1.14
C ALA A 158 -7.79 29.03 0.24
N PHE A 159 -8.56 29.08 1.34
CA PHE A 159 -8.06 28.89 2.70
C PHE A 159 -8.02 27.42 3.16
N GLY A 160 -8.29 26.49 2.23
CA GLY A 160 -8.33 25.06 2.50
C GLY A 160 -9.74 24.57 2.85
N GLU A 161 -10.05 23.36 2.41
CA GLU A 161 -11.30 22.66 2.68
C GLU A 161 -10.96 21.26 3.19
N LYS A 162 -11.76 20.75 4.13
CA LYS A 162 -11.62 19.38 4.60
C LYS A 162 -12.02 18.43 3.48
N MET A 163 -11.04 17.74 2.89
CA MET A 163 -11.29 16.76 1.82
C MET A 163 -11.77 15.42 2.37
N ASP A 164 -11.19 14.98 3.49
CA ASP A 164 -11.42 13.64 4.02
C ASP A 164 -11.40 13.57 5.55
N PHE A 165 -11.98 12.48 6.06
CA PHE A 165 -11.93 12.13 7.46
C PHE A 165 -11.87 10.62 7.62
N PHE A 166 -10.84 10.13 8.31
CA PHE A 166 -10.69 8.73 8.66
C PHE A 166 -10.68 8.59 10.17
N LEU A 167 -11.49 7.66 10.68
CA LEU A 167 -11.41 7.19 12.04
C LEU A 167 -10.94 5.74 12.00
N VAL A 168 -9.69 5.53 12.43
CA VAL A 168 -9.01 4.23 12.37
C VAL A 168 -9.05 3.57 13.74
N TYR A 169 -9.51 2.33 13.80
CA TYR A 169 -9.55 1.49 14.98
C TYR A 169 -8.45 0.45 14.87
N LEU A 170 -7.63 0.36 15.93
CA LEU A 170 -6.56 -0.63 16.00
C LEU A 170 -6.90 -1.63 17.11
N PRO A 171 -7.08 -2.92 16.78
CA PRO A 171 -7.35 -3.93 17.78
C PRO A 171 -6.04 -4.35 18.47
N ASP A 172 -5.43 -3.45 19.25
CA ASP A 172 -4.11 -3.65 19.86
C ASP A 172 -4.04 -4.92 20.72
N LYS A 173 -5.16 -5.35 21.32
CA LYS A 173 -5.26 -6.59 22.10
C LYS A 173 -5.02 -7.86 21.26
N GLU A 174 -5.36 -7.81 19.97
CA GLU A 174 -5.26 -8.92 19.03
C GLU A 174 -4.01 -8.82 18.14
N SER A 175 -3.08 -7.92 18.47
CA SER A 175 -1.78 -7.83 17.83
C SER A 175 -1.02 -9.14 17.93
N ALA A 176 -0.63 -9.72 16.79
CA ALA A 176 0.17 -10.95 16.77
C ALA A 176 1.59 -10.74 17.32
N PHE A 177 2.12 -9.53 17.24
CA PHE A 177 3.50 -9.21 17.59
C PHE A 177 3.62 -8.59 18.99
N LEU A 178 4.54 -9.12 19.80
CA LEU A 178 4.75 -8.68 21.18
C LEU A 178 5.38 -7.29 21.28
N GLU A 179 6.43 -7.06 20.49
CA GLU A 179 7.28 -5.87 20.58
C GLU A 179 6.83 -4.72 19.67
N ASN A 180 5.96 -5.01 18.70
CA ASN A 180 5.45 -4.01 17.76
C ASN A 180 4.04 -3.58 18.18
N PRO A 181 3.86 -2.43 18.86
CA PRO A 181 2.52 -1.86 19.02
C PRO A 181 1.89 -1.67 17.63
N ALA A 182 0.56 -1.79 17.53
CA ALA A 182 -0.09 -1.53 16.26
C ALA A 182 0.17 -0.08 15.85
N ARG A 183 0.74 0.08 14.65
CA ARG A 183 1.02 1.37 14.03
C ARG A 183 0.22 1.48 12.76
N VAL A 184 -0.20 2.71 12.50
CA VAL A 184 -0.83 3.06 11.23
C VAL A 184 0.19 3.81 10.41
N PHE A 185 0.42 3.33 9.20
CA PHE A 185 1.14 4.10 8.20
C PHE A 185 0.13 4.75 7.25
N PHE A 186 0.39 5.99 6.86
CA PHE A 186 -0.44 6.67 5.87
C PHE A 186 0.40 7.26 4.74
N SER A 187 -0.19 7.36 3.55
CA SER A 187 0.36 8.14 2.45
C SER A 187 -0.73 8.84 1.65
N VAL A 188 -0.35 9.98 1.10
CA VAL A 188 -1.13 10.76 0.16
C VAL A 188 -0.36 10.75 -1.15
N HIS A 189 -0.97 10.22 -2.20
CA HIS A 189 -0.31 10.08 -3.50
C HIS A 189 -1.30 10.30 -4.64
N SER A 190 -0.80 10.33 -5.88
CA SER A 190 -1.67 10.38 -7.06
C SER A 190 -2.54 9.11 -7.11
N PRO A 191 -3.82 9.20 -7.56
CA PRO A 191 -4.69 8.05 -7.78
C PRO A 191 -4.11 6.95 -8.68
N PHE A 192 -3.13 7.30 -9.51
CA PHE A 192 -2.62 6.43 -10.58
C PHE A 192 -1.28 5.77 -10.26
N VAL A 193 -0.76 5.96 -9.05
CA VAL A 193 0.50 5.38 -8.58
C VAL A 193 0.29 4.81 -7.19
N LEU A 194 0.93 3.69 -6.89
CA LEU A 194 1.07 3.24 -5.51
C LEU A 194 2.45 3.68 -5.02
N ASP A 195 2.48 4.34 -3.88
CA ASP A 195 3.73 4.71 -3.21
C ASP A 195 4.13 3.61 -2.21
N ASN A 196 5.40 3.24 -2.15
CA ASN A 196 5.90 2.31 -1.13
C ASN A 196 6.33 3.10 0.11
N PHE A 197 5.33 3.59 0.85
CA PHE A 197 5.54 4.48 1.98
C PHE A 197 5.86 3.79 3.30
N VAL A 198 5.84 2.45 3.35
CA VAL A 198 6.31 1.69 4.52
C VAL A 198 7.77 2.06 4.83
N LEU A 199 8.55 2.48 3.83
CA LEU A 199 9.91 2.97 3.98
C LEU A 199 10.01 4.44 4.44
N TYR A 200 8.98 5.25 4.22
CA TYR A 200 9.04 6.71 4.39
C TYR A 200 8.48 7.23 5.73
N LYS A 201 8.23 6.34 6.71
CA LYS A 201 8.03 6.68 8.13
C LYS A 201 6.88 7.64 8.48
N ASN A 202 5.82 7.68 7.69
CA ASN A 202 4.58 8.39 8.04
C ASN A 202 3.76 7.60 9.07
N GLU A 203 4.33 7.39 10.25
CA GLU A 203 3.72 6.65 11.35
C GLU A 203 2.73 7.53 12.13
N MET A 204 1.53 6.99 12.36
CA MET A 204 0.52 7.54 13.24
C MET A 204 0.38 6.67 14.47
N LYS A 205 0.49 7.30 15.64
CA LYS A 205 0.27 6.67 16.93
C LYS A 205 -1.23 6.65 17.30
N PRO A 206 -1.71 5.56 17.93
CA PRO A 206 -3.07 5.47 18.45
C PRO A 206 -3.40 6.59 19.45
N GLY A 207 -4.69 6.91 19.59
CA GLY A 207 -5.17 7.87 20.60
C GLY A 207 -4.87 9.35 20.29
N HIS A 208 -4.49 9.68 19.06
CA HIS A 208 -4.17 11.05 18.64
C HIS A 208 -5.05 11.49 17.46
N HIS A 209 -5.28 12.79 17.33
CA HIS A 209 -5.97 13.39 16.19
C HIS A 209 -4.98 14.12 15.31
N TYR A 210 -4.79 13.62 14.08
CA TYR A 210 -3.89 14.20 13.09
C TYR A 210 -4.66 15.10 12.12
N LYS A 211 -4.13 16.30 11.87
CA LYS A 211 -4.58 17.19 10.79
C LYS A 211 -3.48 17.25 9.74
N ILE A 212 -3.76 16.73 8.55
CA ILE A 212 -2.81 16.72 7.43
C ILE A 212 -3.23 17.80 6.45
N TYR A 213 -2.30 18.70 6.13
CA TYR A 213 -2.47 19.74 5.13
C TYR A 213 -1.71 19.33 3.87
N ILE A 214 -2.39 19.37 2.73
CA ILE A 214 -1.83 18.91 1.46
C ILE A 214 -1.70 20.11 0.53
N ARG A 215 -0.54 20.25 -0.11
CA ARG A 215 -0.32 21.16 -1.22
C ARG A 215 -0.20 20.34 -2.49
N LEU A 216 -1.00 20.67 -3.50
CA LEU A 216 -0.87 20.06 -4.82
C LEU A 216 0.21 20.81 -5.60
N GLU A 217 1.10 20.05 -6.21
CA GLU A 217 2.13 20.54 -7.12
C GLU A 217 2.01 19.76 -8.43
N GLU A 218 1.97 20.49 -9.54
CA GLU A 218 1.90 19.92 -10.89
C GLU A 218 3.04 20.47 -11.73
N GLU A 219 3.65 19.59 -12.51
CA GLU A 219 4.69 19.96 -13.47
C GLU A 219 4.15 19.69 -14.88
N HIS A 220 4.08 20.75 -15.69
CA HIS A 220 3.62 20.68 -17.08
C HIS A 220 4.83 20.73 -18.01
N LEU A 221 5.18 19.58 -18.57
CA LEU A 221 6.32 19.43 -19.47
C LEU A 221 5.89 19.65 -20.92
N LEU A 222 6.76 20.30 -21.71
CA LEU A 222 6.50 20.56 -23.12
C LEU A 222 6.56 19.26 -23.94
N PRO A 223 5.69 19.03 -24.93
CA PRO A 223 5.79 17.85 -25.81
C PRO A 223 7.00 17.96 -26.76
N TYR A 224 7.25 16.94 -27.59
CA TYR A 224 8.23 17.03 -28.69
C TYR A 224 8.14 18.38 -29.44
N PRO A 225 9.26 19.05 -29.81
CA PRO A 225 10.65 18.57 -29.91
C PRO A 225 11.51 18.78 -28.67
N TYR A 226 10.94 19.22 -27.55
CA TYR A 226 11.69 19.41 -26.32
C TYR A 226 12.14 18.05 -25.75
N PHE A 227 13.30 18.02 -25.09
CA PHE A 227 13.90 16.81 -24.49
C PHE A 227 13.17 16.40 -23.19
N THR A 228 11.85 16.35 -23.22
CA THR A 228 11.05 15.92 -22.08
C THR A 228 10.71 14.43 -22.18
N ASP A 229 10.77 13.84 -23.38
CA ASP A 229 10.47 12.43 -23.69
C ASP A 229 9.27 11.87 -22.88
N CYS A 230 8.25 12.72 -22.72
CA CYS A 230 7.10 12.44 -21.88
C CYS A 230 6.03 11.68 -22.64
N THR A 231 5.43 10.70 -21.96
CA THR A 231 4.27 9.96 -22.47
C THR A 231 3.00 10.42 -21.76
N ASP A 232 2.00 10.87 -22.53
CA ASP A 232 0.66 11.17 -21.99
C ASP A 232 -0.14 9.87 -21.82
N TYR A 233 0.04 9.23 -20.67
CA TYR A 233 -0.64 7.99 -20.31
C TYR A 233 -2.17 8.15 -20.26
N ASN A 234 -2.69 9.32 -19.88
CA ASN A 234 -4.14 9.54 -19.81
C ASN A 234 -4.75 9.55 -21.20
N THR A 235 -4.10 10.20 -22.17
CA THR A 235 -4.56 10.19 -23.56
C THR A 235 -4.51 8.78 -24.17
N ILE A 236 -3.43 8.03 -23.90
CA ILE A 236 -3.30 6.63 -24.37
C ILE A 236 -4.39 5.75 -23.75
N TRP A 237 -4.59 5.84 -22.44
CA TRP A 237 -5.62 5.10 -21.72
C TRP A 237 -7.02 5.40 -22.27
N LYS A 238 -7.37 6.67 -22.50
CA LYS A 238 -8.66 7.07 -23.10
C LYS A 238 -8.84 6.48 -24.50
N LYS A 239 -7.81 6.54 -25.36
CA LYS A 239 -7.84 5.97 -26.71
C LYS A 239 -7.97 4.46 -26.71
N ASN A 240 -7.39 3.78 -25.71
CA ASN A 240 -7.44 2.33 -25.56
C ASN A 240 -8.67 1.85 -24.77
N ASN A 241 -9.82 2.48 -24.96
CA ASN A 241 -11.07 2.14 -24.26
C ASN A 241 -10.91 2.06 -22.73
N ARG A 242 -10.14 2.99 -22.15
CA ARG A 242 -9.87 3.07 -20.70
C ARG A 242 -9.19 1.82 -20.14
N LYS A 243 -8.20 1.30 -20.89
CA LYS A 243 -7.36 0.16 -20.48
C LYS A 243 -5.89 0.51 -20.52
N GLY A 244 -5.12 -0.11 -19.64
CA GLY A 244 -3.67 0.06 -19.51
C GLY A 244 -3.26 1.08 -18.44
N PRO A 245 -1.95 1.31 -18.29
CA PRO A 245 -1.42 2.12 -17.21
C PRO A 245 -1.70 3.61 -17.41
N ARG A 246 -1.98 4.30 -16.30
CA ARG A 246 -2.22 5.76 -16.26
C ARG A 246 -1.02 6.57 -15.75
N SER A 247 0.11 5.91 -15.53
CA SER A 247 1.36 6.53 -15.07
C SER A 247 2.57 5.69 -15.51
N GLN A 248 3.76 6.28 -15.47
CA GLN A 248 5.00 5.56 -15.76
C GLN A 248 5.26 4.45 -14.74
N GLN A 249 4.96 4.70 -13.46
CA GLN A 249 5.10 3.72 -12.39
C GLN A 249 4.12 2.56 -12.59
N ALA A 250 2.86 2.83 -12.95
CA ALA A 250 1.89 1.78 -13.29
C ALA A 250 2.37 0.94 -14.48
N CYS A 251 2.95 1.57 -15.49
CA CYS A 251 3.51 0.89 -16.66
C CYS A 251 4.68 -0.03 -16.27
N LYS A 252 5.63 0.46 -15.46
CA LYS A 252 6.75 -0.33 -14.94
C LYS A 252 6.27 -1.51 -14.09
N MET A 253 5.29 -1.28 -13.21
CA MET A 253 4.70 -2.34 -12.38
C MET A 253 3.99 -3.39 -13.22
N GLU A 254 3.23 -2.99 -14.24
CA GLU A 254 2.57 -3.95 -15.14
C GLU A 254 3.59 -4.78 -15.94
N CYS A 255 4.67 -4.16 -16.41
CA CYS A 255 5.78 -4.85 -17.07
C CYS A 255 6.44 -5.89 -16.15
N TRP A 256 6.76 -5.50 -14.92
CA TRP A 256 7.33 -6.41 -13.93
C TRP A 256 6.40 -7.58 -13.61
N ARG A 257 5.11 -7.30 -13.42
CA ARG A 257 4.12 -8.35 -13.17
C ARG A 257 4.01 -9.33 -14.34
N SER A 258 3.97 -8.82 -15.58
CA SER A 258 3.95 -9.69 -16.77
C SER A 258 5.21 -10.57 -16.86
N TYR A 259 6.37 -10.05 -16.47
CA TYR A 259 7.60 -10.83 -16.39
C TYR A 259 7.50 -11.94 -15.32
N GLU A 260 7.00 -11.62 -14.12
CA GLU A 260 6.84 -12.61 -13.05
C GLU A 260 5.81 -13.70 -13.38
N GLU A 261 4.68 -13.33 -13.98
CA GLU A 261 3.66 -14.28 -14.44
C GLU A 261 4.26 -15.29 -15.44
N LEU A 262 5.17 -14.85 -16.32
CA LEU A 262 5.88 -15.71 -17.25
C LEU A 262 6.92 -16.62 -16.55
N CYS A 263 7.55 -16.13 -15.49
CA CYS A 263 8.64 -16.84 -14.81
C CYS A 263 8.18 -17.78 -13.68
N SER A 264 7.05 -17.51 -13.03
CA SER A 264 6.65 -18.18 -11.78
C SER A 264 5.17 -18.57 -11.69
N GLU A 265 4.36 -18.31 -12.72
CA GLU A 265 2.90 -18.58 -12.79
C GLU A 265 2.06 -17.94 -11.66
N CYS A 266 2.66 -17.07 -10.83
CA CYS A 266 2.05 -16.43 -9.67
C CYS A 266 2.19 -14.91 -9.71
N ASP A 267 1.39 -14.18 -8.92
CA ASP A 267 1.49 -12.72 -8.80
C ASP A 267 2.53 -12.36 -7.73
N GLY A 268 3.51 -11.53 -8.04
CA GLY A 268 4.49 -11.09 -7.05
C GLY A 268 3.86 -10.31 -5.89
N GLY A 269 2.64 -9.78 -6.04
CA GLY A 269 1.95 -9.01 -5.01
C GLY A 269 2.13 -7.50 -5.14
N PHE A 270 2.60 -7.01 -6.28
CA PHE A 270 2.87 -5.59 -6.49
C PHE A 270 1.57 -4.78 -6.64
N GLY A 271 1.12 -4.21 -5.52
CA GLY A 271 0.09 -3.18 -5.44
C GLY A 271 -1.36 -3.68 -5.43
N LEU A 272 -1.86 -4.17 -6.57
CA LEU A 272 -3.20 -4.78 -6.67
C LEU A 272 -3.05 -6.22 -7.16
N LEU A 273 -3.49 -7.16 -6.33
CA LEU A 273 -3.57 -8.57 -6.71
C LEU A 273 -4.54 -8.73 -7.89
N LYS A 274 -4.07 -9.22 -9.03
CA LYS A 274 -4.95 -9.63 -10.13
C LYS A 274 -5.40 -11.08 -9.98
N LYS A 275 -4.61 -11.90 -9.29
CA LYS A 275 -4.90 -13.30 -8.99
C LYS A 275 -4.99 -13.51 -7.48
N PRO A 276 -5.79 -14.49 -7.02
CA PRO A 276 -5.87 -14.84 -5.61
C PRO A 276 -4.58 -15.49 -5.09
N GLU A 277 -3.64 -15.88 -5.96
CA GLU A 277 -2.40 -16.56 -5.58
C GLU A 277 -1.18 -15.63 -5.74
N ILE A 278 -0.54 -15.27 -4.62
CA ILE A 278 0.77 -14.60 -4.61
C ILE A 278 1.87 -15.66 -4.88
N CYS A 279 3.10 -15.28 -5.24
CA CYS A 279 4.27 -16.17 -5.28
C CYS A 279 4.82 -16.57 -3.89
N SER A 280 4.87 -17.88 -3.56
CA SER A 280 5.56 -18.39 -2.35
C SER A 280 7.06 -18.47 -2.61
N GLY A 281 7.87 -18.01 -1.66
CA GLY A 281 9.32 -17.88 -1.77
C GLY A 281 10.02 -19.12 -2.37
N GLY A 282 10.41 -18.97 -3.63
CA GLY A 282 11.15 -19.95 -4.41
C GLY A 282 10.79 -19.81 -5.88
N MET A 283 11.49 -18.94 -6.62
CA MET A 283 11.44 -18.96 -8.08
C MET A 283 11.87 -20.35 -8.54
N ARG A 284 10.91 -21.24 -8.80
CA ARG A 284 11.17 -22.37 -9.69
C ARG A 284 11.17 -21.77 -11.09
N LEU A 285 12.35 -21.47 -11.62
CA LEU A 285 12.56 -21.15 -13.03
C LEU A 285 12.03 -22.32 -13.87
N LEU A 286 10.74 -22.31 -14.21
CA LEU A 286 10.11 -23.46 -14.83
C LEU A 286 10.01 -23.36 -16.35
N ARG A 287 10.41 -22.26 -17.00
CA ARG A 287 10.46 -22.21 -18.47
C ARG A 287 11.63 -21.38 -18.98
N LYS A 288 12.26 -21.87 -20.04
CA LYS A 288 13.14 -21.08 -20.91
C LYS A 288 12.31 -19.91 -21.45
N ILE A 289 12.66 -18.69 -21.06
CA ILE A 289 12.06 -17.46 -21.58
C ILE A 289 12.34 -17.44 -23.10
N PRO A 290 11.33 -17.43 -23.98
CA PRO A 290 11.57 -17.08 -25.37
C PRO A 290 11.98 -15.61 -25.37
N LEU A 291 13.16 -15.32 -25.91
CA LEU A 291 13.59 -13.95 -26.16
C LEU A 291 12.48 -13.23 -26.94
N LEU A 292 11.83 -12.26 -26.30
CA LEU A 292 11.03 -11.28 -27.01
C LEU A 292 12.01 -10.48 -27.87
N GLU A 293 12.00 -10.74 -29.18
CA GLU A 293 12.59 -9.82 -30.13
C GLU A 293 11.80 -8.51 -30.04
N MET A 294 12.48 -7.45 -29.57
CA MET A 294 12.03 -6.07 -29.61
C MET A 294 12.31 -5.45 -30.98
#